data_AF-A0AAJ2PHM4-F1
#
_entry.id   AF-A0AAJ2PHM4-F1
#
_cell.length_a   1.000
_cell.length_b   1.000
_cell.length_c   1.000
_cell.angle_alpha   90.00
_cell.angle_beta   90.00
_cell.angle_gamma   90.00
#
_symmetry.space_group_name_H-M   'P 1'
#
loop_
_entity.id
_entity.type
_entity.pdbx_description
1 polymer ?
#
loop_
_entity_poly.entity_id
_entity_poly.type
_entity_poly.pdbx_seq_one_letter_code
_entity_poly.pdbx_strand_id
1 'polypeptide(L)'
;MTDHTGSPLLFLDVDGTLLPYGGARLPSAAEEWVDWQHTSNPQLAKIDLAHGPRLLRLPCVLMWATAWMDDANEVIAPLLGLPALPVVDLPQAPEDDGADLLHWKTRALVREAAGRPFIWVDDEITHLDRTWVSRHHRGRALLHRVEPEVGLTRTDFAVLQGWLGGV
;
A
#
# COMPACT_ATOMS: atom_id res chain seq x y z
N MET A 1 -23.08 13.72 0.38
CA MET A 1 -21.91 13.47 1.22
C MET A 1 -22.20 12.21 1.99
N THR A 2 -21.86 11.04 1.44
CA THR A 2 -22.10 9.76 2.11
C THR A 2 -21.23 9.73 3.36
N ASP A 3 -21.84 9.40 4.49
CA ASP A 3 -21.15 9.29 5.76
C ASP A 3 -20.29 8.02 5.72
N HIS A 4 -18.97 8.17 5.64
CA HIS A 4 -18.01 7.05 5.54
C HIS A 4 -17.56 6.56 6.92
N THR A 5 -18.24 6.97 7.99
CA THR A 5 -17.97 6.58 9.38
C THR A 5 -18.27 5.09 9.58
N GLY A 6 -17.32 4.25 9.15
CA GLY A 6 -17.39 2.79 9.27
C GLY A 6 -16.95 2.02 8.02
N SER A 7 -16.78 2.68 6.88
CA SER A 7 -16.26 2.01 5.68
C SER A 7 -14.83 1.50 5.92
N PRO A 8 -14.46 0.29 5.48
CA PRO A 8 -13.10 -0.20 5.59
C PRO A 8 -12.10 0.73 4.87
N LEU A 9 -10.89 0.81 5.40
CA LEU A 9 -9.76 1.47 4.74
C LEU A 9 -8.95 0.44 3.95
N LEU A 10 -8.29 0.88 2.87
CA LEU A 10 -7.25 0.12 2.19
C LEU A 10 -6.02 1.02 2.07
N PHE A 11 -5.00 0.70 2.85
CA PHE A 11 -3.68 1.29 2.81
C PHE A 11 -2.87 0.59 1.72
N LEU A 12 -2.44 1.36 0.72
CA LEU A 12 -1.85 0.84 -0.50
C LEU A 12 -0.42 1.34 -0.65
N ASP A 13 0.51 0.39 -0.71
CA ASP A 13 1.90 0.68 -1.06
C ASP A 13 2.11 0.67 -2.60
N VAL A 14 3.28 1.15 -3.04
CA VAL A 14 3.66 1.26 -4.46
C VAL A 14 4.77 0.27 -4.81
N ASP A 15 5.94 0.39 -4.19
CA ASP A 15 7.12 -0.41 -4.50
C ASP A 15 6.91 -1.87 -4.08
N GLY A 16 7.28 -2.82 -4.95
CA GLY A 16 6.98 -4.25 -4.73
C GLY A 16 5.47 -4.61 -4.75
N THR A 17 4.58 -3.61 -4.79
CA THR A 17 3.14 -3.79 -4.65
C THR A 17 2.40 -3.48 -5.95
N LEU A 18 2.27 -2.19 -6.31
CA LEU A 18 1.71 -1.78 -7.59
C LEU A 18 2.79 -1.73 -8.68
N LEU A 19 4.00 -1.33 -8.31
CA LEU A 19 5.20 -1.30 -9.12
C LEU A 19 6.08 -2.51 -8.75
N PRO A 20 5.97 -3.63 -9.48
CA PRO A 20 6.78 -4.80 -9.18
C PRO A 20 8.26 -4.53 -9.46
N TYR A 21 9.14 -5.05 -8.62
CA TYR A 21 10.58 -4.94 -8.83
C TYR A 21 11.00 -5.68 -10.09
N GLY A 22 10.52 -6.92 -10.30
CA GLY A 22 10.66 -7.68 -11.54
C GLY A 22 12.07 -7.63 -12.14
N GLY A 23 13.09 -7.97 -11.36
CA GLY A 23 14.50 -7.93 -11.76
C GLY A 23 15.10 -6.54 -11.97
N ALA A 24 14.44 -5.48 -11.50
CA ALA A 24 15.02 -4.14 -11.48
C ALA A 24 16.19 -4.06 -10.50
N ARG A 25 17.20 -3.25 -10.84
CA ARG A 25 18.16 -2.75 -9.84
C ARG A 25 17.43 -1.67 -9.04
N LEU A 26 17.24 -1.91 -7.76
CA LEU A 26 16.66 -0.91 -6.86
C LEU A 26 17.64 0.24 -6.61
N PRO A 27 17.12 1.47 -6.42
CA PRO A 27 17.93 2.60 -5.98
C PRO A 27 18.65 2.29 -4.67
N SER A 28 19.86 2.82 -4.55
CA SER A 28 20.76 2.65 -3.40
C SER A 28 21.18 3.96 -2.76
N ALA A 29 20.92 5.09 -3.43
CA ALA A 29 21.20 6.44 -2.96
C ALA A 29 19.94 7.32 -3.04
N ALA A 30 19.88 8.37 -2.22
CA ALA A 30 18.71 9.26 -2.14
C ALA A 30 18.35 9.91 -3.49
N GLU A 31 19.34 10.32 -4.29
CA GLU A 31 19.10 10.89 -5.61
C GLU A 31 18.49 9.88 -6.59
N GLU A 32 18.92 8.61 -6.54
CA GLU A 32 18.35 7.54 -7.36
C GLU A 32 16.89 7.26 -6.97
N TRP A 33 16.53 7.44 -5.69
CA TRP A 33 15.13 7.32 -5.23
C TRP A 33 14.24 8.46 -5.76
N VAL A 34 14.76 9.67 -5.93
CA VAL A 34 14.03 10.78 -6.57
C VAL A 34 13.71 10.44 -8.02
N ASP A 35 14.69 9.94 -8.77
CA ASP A 35 14.49 9.51 -10.17
C ASP A 35 13.53 8.32 -10.27
N TRP A 36 13.57 7.41 -9.29
CA TRP A 36 12.65 6.27 -9.22
C TRP A 36 11.20 6.70 -9.04
N GLN A 37 10.96 7.76 -8.27
CA GLN A 37 9.63 8.30 -8.01
C GLN A 37 9.15 9.26 -9.11
N HIS A 38 9.95 9.49 -10.15
CA HIS A 38 9.60 10.39 -11.24
C HIS A 38 8.85 9.70 -12.39
N THR A 39 8.01 10.45 -13.11
CA THR A 39 7.24 9.96 -14.28
C THR A 39 8.09 9.39 -15.42
N SER A 40 9.39 9.68 -15.45
CA SER A 40 10.33 9.13 -16.43
C SER A 40 10.90 7.76 -16.05
N ASN A 41 10.58 7.23 -14.87
CA ASN A 41 11.06 5.93 -14.43
C ASN A 41 10.57 4.83 -15.41
N PRO A 42 11.47 4.15 -16.14
CA PRO A 42 11.07 3.13 -17.11
C PRO A 42 10.40 1.90 -16.46
N GLN A 43 10.59 1.68 -15.16
CA GLN A 43 9.95 0.58 -14.44
C GLN A 43 8.43 0.74 -14.35
N LEU A 44 7.91 1.97 -14.45
CA LEU A 44 6.46 2.24 -14.46
C LEU A 44 5.73 1.48 -15.58
N ALA A 45 6.43 1.10 -16.66
CA ALA A 45 5.88 0.27 -17.73
C ALA A 45 5.46 -1.15 -17.28
N LYS A 46 5.90 -1.60 -16.10
CA LYS A 46 5.53 -2.90 -15.52
C LYS A 46 4.19 -2.89 -14.79
N ILE A 47 3.64 -1.72 -14.48
CA ILE A 47 2.39 -1.59 -13.73
C ILE A 47 1.23 -2.17 -14.58
N ASP A 48 0.47 -3.11 -14.01
CA ASP A 48 -0.79 -3.58 -14.61
C ASP A 48 -1.85 -2.47 -14.47
N LEU A 49 -2.12 -1.76 -15.57
CA LEU A 49 -3.11 -0.67 -15.60
C LEU A 49 -4.53 -1.15 -15.25
N ALA A 50 -4.82 -2.45 -15.34
CA ALA A 50 -6.10 -3.00 -14.88
C ALA A 50 -6.29 -2.91 -13.35
N HIS A 51 -5.23 -2.62 -12.58
CA HIS A 51 -5.31 -2.40 -11.14
C HIS A 51 -6.23 -1.23 -10.78
N GLY A 52 -6.18 -0.12 -11.51
CA GLY A 52 -6.98 1.07 -11.21
C GLY A 52 -8.49 0.77 -11.16
N PRO A 53 -9.10 0.28 -12.26
CA PRO A 53 -10.51 -0.11 -12.25
C PRO A 53 -10.83 -1.22 -11.25
N ARG A 54 -9.89 -2.11 -10.89
CA ARG A 54 -10.10 -3.13 -9.85
C ARG A 54 -10.16 -2.51 -8.45
N LEU A 55 -9.23 -1.61 -8.14
CA LEU A 55 -9.18 -0.87 -6.87
C LEU A 55 -10.44 -0.01 -6.68
N LEU A 56 -10.88 0.72 -7.71
CA LEU A 56 -12.07 1.57 -7.65
C LEU A 56 -13.39 0.81 -7.45
N ARG A 57 -13.40 -0.51 -7.68
CA ARG A 57 -14.57 -1.37 -7.43
C ARG A 57 -14.61 -1.95 -6.02
N LEU A 58 -13.54 -1.81 -5.24
CA LEU A 58 -13.54 -2.29 -3.86
C LEU A 58 -14.42 -1.37 -3.00
N PRO A 59 -15.31 -1.93 -2.15
CA PRO A 59 -16.19 -1.14 -1.29
C PRO A 59 -15.43 -0.61 -0.05
N CYS A 60 -14.37 0.14 -0.26
CA CYS A 60 -13.50 0.70 0.78
C CYS A 60 -12.99 2.09 0.37
N VAL A 61 -12.41 2.80 1.35
CA VAL A 61 -11.68 4.05 1.09
C VAL A 61 -10.21 3.70 0.85
N LEU A 62 -9.69 4.05 -0.33
CA LEU A 62 -8.28 3.87 -0.68
C LEU A 62 -7.44 5.01 -0.09
N MET A 63 -6.26 4.69 0.43
CA MET A 63 -5.28 5.65 0.93
C MET A 63 -3.86 5.20 0.56
N TRP A 64 -2.99 6.14 0.19
CA TRP A 64 -1.57 5.87 -0.03
C TRP A 64 -0.86 5.60 1.29
N ALA A 65 -0.13 4.50 1.35
CA ALA A 65 0.71 4.11 2.48
C ALA A 65 2.10 3.72 1.97
N THR A 66 2.76 4.67 1.34
CA THR A 66 4.01 4.47 0.60
C THR A 66 5.02 5.57 0.90
N ALA A 67 6.31 5.25 0.77
CA ALA A 67 7.40 6.22 0.87
C ALA A 67 7.36 7.31 -0.22
N TRP A 68 6.58 7.10 -1.29
CA TRP A 68 6.35 8.11 -2.33
C TRP A 68 5.51 9.30 -1.83
N MET A 69 4.76 9.14 -0.73
CA MET A 69 3.90 10.18 -0.17
C MET A 69 2.97 10.81 -1.25
N ASP A 70 3.01 12.14 -1.41
CA ASP A 70 2.20 12.86 -2.41
C ASP A 70 2.62 12.56 -3.85
N ASP A 71 3.87 12.14 -4.11
CA ASP A 71 4.34 11.81 -5.46
C ASP A 71 3.57 10.62 -6.05
N ALA A 72 2.99 9.75 -5.21
CA ALA A 72 2.09 8.70 -5.66
C ALA A 72 0.83 9.25 -6.37
N ASN A 73 0.34 10.43 -5.97
CA ASN A 73 -0.77 11.10 -6.65
C ASN A 73 -0.34 11.76 -7.97
N GLU A 74 0.92 12.17 -8.08
CA GLU A 74 1.45 12.80 -9.30
C GLU A 74 1.85 11.77 -10.36
N VAL A 75 2.35 10.60 -9.92
CA VAL A 75 2.94 9.60 -10.81
C VAL A 75 2.07 8.35 -10.96
N ILE A 76 1.63 7.73 -9.86
CA ILE A 76 0.94 6.43 -9.91
C ILE A 76 -0.55 6.59 -10.19
N ALA A 77 -1.22 7.54 -9.52
CA ALA A 77 -2.67 7.72 -9.66
C ALA A 77 -3.10 7.98 -11.12
N PRO A 78 -2.44 8.85 -11.91
CA PRO A 78 -2.83 9.10 -13.30
C PRO A 78 -2.63 7.88 -14.20
N LEU A 79 -1.57 7.09 -14.00
CA LEU A 79 -1.33 5.86 -14.76
C LEU A 79 -2.45 4.85 -14.57
N LEU A 80 -2.93 4.72 -13.33
CA LEU A 80 -4.01 3.80 -12.98
C LEU A 80 -5.41 4.40 -13.21
N GLY A 81 -5.52 5.67 -13.59
CA GLY A 81 -6.81 6.37 -13.69
C GLY A 81 -7.53 6.47 -12.32
N LEU A 82 -6.77 6.52 -11.23
CA LEU A 82 -7.27 6.77 -9.89
C LEU A 82 -7.47 8.29 -9.69
N PRO A 83 -8.45 8.72 -8.89
CA PRO A 83 -8.46 10.08 -8.37
C PRO A 83 -7.27 10.27 -7.41
N ALA A 84 -6.98 11.52 -7.04
CA ALA A 84 -6.07 11.77 -5.93
C ALA A 84 -6.60 11.09 -4.66
N LEU A 85 -5.75 10.28 -4.02
CA LEU A 85 -6.05 9.58 -2.79
C LEU A 85 -5.44 10.31 -1.58
N PRO A 86 -6.06 10.23 -0.41
CA PRO A 86 -5.42 10.66 0.84
C PRO A 86 -4.11 9.91 1.07
N VAL A 87 -3.09 10.61 1.54
CA VAL A 87 -1.79 10.05 1.94
C VAL A 87 -1.77 9.89 3.45
N VAL A 88 -1.37 8.73 3.96
CA VAL A 88 -1.18 8.54 5.40
C VAL A 88 0.04 9.34 5.85
N ASP A 89 -0.08 10.04 6.98
CA ASP A 89 1.06 10.68 7.65
C ASP A 89 1.99 9.60 8.26
N LEU A 90 2.97 9.18 7.47
CA LEU A 90 3.95 8.18 7.83
C LEU A 90 5.20 8.84 8.45
N PRO A 91 5.85 8.21 9.45
CA PRO A 91 7.13 8.70 9.92
C PRO A 91 8.19 8.57 8.81
N GLN A 92 9.32 9.24 8.93
CA GLN A 92 10.42 9.03 8.00
C GLN A 92 10.85 7.55 8.00
N ALA A 93 11.02 6.98 6.80
CA ALA A 93 11.54 5.62 6.66
C ALA A 93 12.94 5.52 7.30
N PRO A 94 13.21 4.49 8.10
CA PRO A 94 14.50 4.32 8.75
C PRO A 94 15.58 3.90 7.73
N GLU A 95 16.86 4.12 8.06
CA GLU A 95 17.99 3.59 7.28
C GLU A 95 18.19 2.07 7.44
N ASP A 96 17.66 1.50 8.52
CA ASP A 96 17.66 0.06 8.82
C ASP A 96 16.22 -0.40 9.13
N ASP A 97 15.73 -1.32 8.31
CA ASP A 97 14.40 -1.90 8.33
C ASP A 97 14.43 -3.43 8.43
N GLY A 98 15.43 -3.97 9.14
CA GLY A 98 15.62 -5.41 9.29
C GLY A 98 14.34 -6.18 9.67
N ALA A 99 14.17 -7.37 9.10
CA ALA A 99 12.94 -8.18 9.18
C ALA A 99 12.48 -8.57 10.61
N ASP A 100 13.35 -8.43 11.61
CA ASP A 100 13.04 -8.66 13.03
C ASP A 100 12.51 -7.40 13.76
N LEU A 101 12.44 -6.26 13.06
CA LEU A 101 11.90 -5.01 13.56
C LEU A 101 10.45 -4.82 13.11
N LEU A 102 9.68 -4.10 13.94
CA LEU A 102 8.32 -3.73 13.55
C LEU A 102 8.39 -2.73 12.40
N HIS A 103 7.65 -2.98 11.33
CA HIS A 103 7.67 -2.13 10.16
C HIS A 103 7.29 -0.68 10.50
N TRP A 104 8.00 0.27 9.91
CA TRP A 104 7.93 1.70 10.27
C TRP A 104 6.53 2.30 10.01
N LYS A 105 5.80 1.78 9.01
CA LYS A 105 4.41 2.18 8.72
C LYS A 105 3.42 1.63 9.76
N THR A 106 3.67 0.47 10.37
CA THR A 106 2.66 -0.31 11.12
C THR A 106 1.93 0.50 12.19
N ARG A 107 2.67 1.28 13.00
CA ARG A 107 2.06 2.10 14.06
C ARG A 107 1.24 3.25 13.49
N ALA A 108 1.70 3.88 12.42
CA ALA A 108 0.99 4.98 11.77
C ALA A 108 -0.32 4.49 11.14
N LEU A 109 -0.31 3.36 10.43
CA LEU A 109 -1.52 2.78 9.82
C LEU A 109 -2.58 2.42 10.85
N VAL A 110 -2.19 1.85 12.00
CA VAL A 110 -3.16 1.53 13.07
C VAL A 110 -3.74 2.79 13.72
N ARG A 111 -2.93 3.86 13.86
CA ARG A 111 -3.43 5.16 14.35
C ARG A 111 -4.40 5.78 13.35
N GLU A 112 -4.04 5.81 12.08
CA GLU A 112 -4.87 6.34 10.99
C GLU A 112 -6.19 5.59 10.89
N ALA A 113 -6.16 4.26 11.03
CA ALA A 113 -7.37 3.45 11.04
C ALA A 113 -8.33 3.84 12.18
N ALA A 114 -7.83 4.37 13.30
CA ALA A 114 -8.64 4.85 14.42
C ALA A 114 -9.74 3.85 14.88
N GLY A 115 -9.46 2.54 14.76
CA GLY A 115 -10.39 1.45 15.09
C GLY A 115 -11.32 1.00 13.95
N ARG A 116 -11.33 1.66 12.80
CA ARG A 116 -12.04 1.22 11.59
C ARG A 116 -11.40 -0.04 11.03
N PRO A 117 -12.18 -0.95 10.42
CA PRO A 117 -11.61 -2.07 9.68
C PRO A 117 -10.63 -1.59 8.60
N PHE A 118 -9.52 -2.29 8.39
CA PHE A 118 -8.59 -1.93 7.32
C PHE A 118 -7.93 -3.13 6.64
N ILE A 119 -7.51 -2.91 5.40
CA ILE A 119 -6.56 -3.74 4.67
C ILE A 119 -5.27 -2.94 4.52
N TRP A 120 -4.12 -3.56 4.75
CA TRP A 120 -2.81 -3.04 4.37
C TRP A 120 -2.19 -3.97 3.32
N VAL A 121 -1.90 -3.42 2.13
CA VAL A 121 -1.35 -4.13 0.98
C VAL A 121 0.06 -3.62 0.72
N ASP A 122 1.06 -4.46 0.96
CA ASP A 122 2.48 -4.09 0.99
C ASP A 122 3.34 -5.37 0.97
N ASP A 123 4.50 -5.37 0.33
CA ASP A 123 5.37 -6.53 0.18
C ASP A 123 6.30 -6.78 1.38
N GLU A 124 6.54 -5.76 2.20
CA GLU A 124 7.48 -5.78 3.34
C GLU A 124 6.81 -6.30 4.63
N ILE A 125 5.50 -6.58 4.60
CA ILE A 125 4.75 -7.08 5.76
C ILE A 125 5.36 -8.36 6.35
N THR A 126 5.69 -8.31 7.63
CA THR A 126 6.26 -9.46 8.36
C THR A 126 5.24 -10.15 9.28
N HIS A 127 5.66 -11.27 9.90
CA HIS A 127 4.86 -11.89 10.97
C HIS A 127 4.78 -11.01 12.23
N LEU A 128 5.82 -10.21 12.49
CA LEU A 128 5.85 -9.30 13.64
C LEU A 128 4.75 -8.24 13.50
N ASP A 129 4.56 -7.68 12.31
CA ASP A 129 3.49 -6.70 12.05
C ASP A 129 2.10 -7.29 12.28
N ARG A 130 1.86 -8.52 11.80
CA ARG A 130 0.59 -9.23 12.01
C ARG A 130 0.32 -9.45 13.50
N THR A 131 1.34 -9.90 14.24
CA THR A 131 1.25 -10.12 15.69
C THR A 131 1.00 -8.80 16.42
N TRP A 132 1.67 -7.72 16.02
CA TRP A 132 1.51 -6.42 16.65
C TRP A 132 0.12 -5.85 16.39
N VAL A 133 -0.34 -5.82 15.13
CA VAL A 133 -1.67 -5.30 14.75
C VAL A 133 -2.78 -6.07 15.46
N SER A 134 -2.72 -7.40 15.52
CA SER A 134 -3.76 -8.20 16.20
C SER A 134 -3.89 -7.91 17.70
N ARG A 135 -2.84 -7.39 18.34
CA ARG A 135 -2.85 -7.00 19.76
C ARG A 135 -3.26 -5.55 19.99
N HIS A 136 -3.03 -4.66 19.02
CA HIS A 136 -3.16 -3.21 19.21
C HIS A 136 -4.31 -2.59 18.44
N HIS A 137 -4.85 -3.26 17.41
CA HIS A 137 -6.00 -2.81 16.66
C HIS A 137 -7.23 -3.63 17.03
N ARG A 138 -8.28 -2.96 17.53
CA ARG A 138 -9.52 -3.61 17.97
C ARG A 138 -10.47 -3.98 16.83
N GLY A 139 -10.33 -3.33 15.67
CA GLY A 139 -11.13 -3.61 14.48
C GLY A 139 -10.60 -4.84 13.72
N ARG A 140 -11.31 -5.23 12.66
CA ARG A 140 -10.81 -6.25 11.72
C ARG A 140 -9.66 -5.67 10.90
N ALA A 141 -8.53 -6.35 10.85
CA ALA A 141 -7.41 -5.98 9.99
C ALA A 141 -7.00 -7.16 9.08
N LEU A 142 -6.78 -6.87 7.80
CA LEU A 142 -6.09 -7.77 6.89
C LEU A 142 -4.76 -7.14 6.50
N LEU A 143 -3.67 -7.79 6.90
CA LEU A 143 -2.34 -7.48 6.36
C LEU A 143 -2.13 -8.42 5.18
N HIS A 144 -2.07 -7.91 3.96
CA HIS A 144 -1.95 -8.70 2.74
C HIS A 144 -0.57 -8.47 2.14
N ARG A 145 0.30 -9.48 2.27
CA ARG A 145 1.66 -9.42 1.77
C ARG A 145 1.68 -9.76 0.28
N VAL A 146 2.30 -8.90 -0.52
CA VAL A 146 2.47 -9.08 -1.97
C VAL A 146 3.86 -9.66 -2.26
N GLU A 147 3.99 -10.46 -3.33
CA GLU A 147 5.29 -10.93 -3.81
C GLU A 147 5.96 -9.82 -4.64
N PRO A 148 7.07 -9.23 -4.19
CA PRO A 148 7.61 -7.99 -4.78
C PRO A 148 8.04 -8.11 -6.23
N GLU A 149 8.51 -9.30 -6.65
CA GLU A 149 8.94 -9.53 -8.03
C GLU A 149 7.76 -9.56 -9.02
N VAL A 150 6.55 -9.84 -8.53
CA VAL A 150 5.34 -10.00 -9.34
C VAL A 150 4.39 -8.81 -9.17
N GLY A 151 4.33 -8.23 -7.98
CA GLY A 151 3.35 -7.23 -7.61
C GLY A 151 1.95 -7.82 -7.42
N LEU A 152 0.98 -6.93 -7.23
CA LEU A 152 -0.40 -7.29 -6.94
C LEU A 152 -1.02 -8.08 -8.10
N THR A 153 -1.74 -9.15 -7.80
CA THR A 153 -2.31 -10.03 -8.83
C THR A 153 -3.84 -10.09 -8.76
N ARG A 154 -4.45 -10.69 -9.78
CA ARG A 154 -5.90 -10.97 -9.77
C ARG A 154 -6.31 -11.86 -8.59
N THR A 155 -5.45 -12.78 -8.16
CA THR A 155 -5.72 -13.66 -7.00
C THR A 155 -5.76 -12.84 -5.73
N ASP A 156 -4.86 -11.88 -5.58
CA ASP A 156 -4.82 -10.97 -4.44
C ASP A 156 -6.09 -10.13 -4.36
N PHE A 157 -6.53 -9.54 -5.48
CA PHE A 157 -7.82 -8.84 -5.54
C PHE A 157 -9.00 -9.72 -5.10
N ALA A 158 -9.01 -11.01 -5.42
CA ALA A 158 -10.06 -11.91 -4.96
C ALA A 158 -10.04 -12.10 -3.43
N VAL A 159 -8.85 -12.13 -2.82
CA VAL A 159 -8.69 -12.15 -1.35
C VAL A 159 -9.20 -10.85 -0.74
N LEU A 160 -8.83 -9.69 -1.31
CA LEU A 160 -9.27 -8.38 -0.82
C LEU A 160 -10.79 -8.26 -0.88
N GLN A 161 -11.40 -8.64 -2.01
CA GLN A 161 -12.85 -8.65 -2.20
C GLN A 161 -13.55 -9.59 -1.23
N GLY A 162 -13.04 -10.81 -1.05
CA GLY A 162 -13.60 -11.77 -0.11
C GLY A 162 -13.61 -11.24 1.33
N TRP A 163 -12.53 -10.58 1.74
CA TRP A 163 -12.44 -9.99 3.09
C TRP A 163 -13.41 -8.82 3.28
N LEU A 164 -13.56 -7.96 2.27
CA LEU A 164 -14.48 -6.81 2.27
C LEU A 164 -15.96 -7.23 2.16
N GLY A 165 -16.26 -8.38 1.54
CA GLY A 165 -17.62 -8.91 1.44
C GLY A 165 -18.10 -9.63 2.71
N GLY A 166 -17.18 -10.05 3.58
CA GLY A 166 -17.50 -10.66 4.88
C GLY A 166 -17.67 -9.66 6.03
N VAL A 167 -18.00 -8.40 5.72
CA VAL A 167 -18.26 -7.32 6.70
C VAL A 167 -19.72 -7.37 7.13
#